data_AF-X1I2I2-F1
#
_entry.id   AF-X1I2I2-F1
#
_cell.length_a   1.000
_cell.length_b   1.000
_cell.length_c   1.000
_cell.angle_alpha   90.00
_cell.angle_beta   90.00
_cell.angle_gamma   90.00
#
_symmetry.space_group_name_H-M   'P 1'
#
loop_
_entity.id
_entity.type
_entity.pdbx_description
1 polymer ?
#
loop_
_entity_poly.entity_id
_entity_poly.type
_entity_poly.pdbx_seq_one_letter_code
_entity_poly.pdbx_strand_id
1 'polypeptide(L)' 'QEKQHDINQLIEYDVDITTIGDDWKDKYLEGIEWMKNNGKKVVYLPYTQGISTTQIKKQIQKIKDKEL' A
#
# COMPACT_ATOMS: atom_id res chain seq x y z
N GLN A 1 -7.88 -5.04 -11.15
CA GLN A 1 -7.31 -4.38 -9.95
C GLN A 1 -5.84 -4.21 -10.25
N GLU A 2 -5.29 -2.99 -10.18
CA GLU A 2 -3.85 -2.80 -10.39
C GLU A 2 -3.08 -3.58 -9.32
N LYS A 3 -2.10 -4.38 -9.76
CA LYS A 3 -1.25 -5.17 -8.89
C LYS A 3 -0.23 -4.23 -8.27
N GLN A 4 -0.19 -4.15 -6.94
CA GLN A 4 0.83 -3.35 -6.26
C GLN A 4 2.21 -3.98 -6.49
N HIS A 5 3.21 -3.15 -6.78
CA HIS A 5 4.60 -3.58 -7.01
C HIS A 5 4.71 -4.64 -8.13
N ASP A 6 4.16 -4.34 -9.30
CA ASP A 6 4.30 -5.22 -10.47
C ASP A 6 5.79 -5.36 -10.84
N ILE A 7 6.26 -6.61 -10.98
CA ILE A 7 7.67 -6.92 -11.26
C ILE A 7 8.15 -6.28 -12.56
N ASN A 8 7.30 -6.23 -13.59
CA ASN A 8 7.68 -5.63 -14.87
C ASN A 8 7.98 -4.13 -14.69
N GLN A 9 7.19 -3.43 -13.87
CA GLN A 9 7.42 -2.02 -13.57
C GLN A 9 8.68 -1.82 -12.71
N LEU A 10 8.92 -2.71 -11.74
CA LEU A 10 10.14 -2.66 -10.92
C LEU A 10 11.41 -2.80 -11.77
N ILE A 11 11.36 -3.63 -12.82
CA ILE A 11 12.46 -3.82 -13.78
C ILE A 11 12.54 -2.63 -14.74
N GLU A 12 11.42 -2.23 -15.35
CA GLU A 12 11.36 -1.15 -16.34
C GLU A 12 11.91 0.17 -15.81
N TYR A 13 11.61 0.48 -14.53
CA TYR A 13 12.06 1.70 -13.87
C TYR A 13 13.34 1.55 -13.05
N ASP A 14 14.00 0.38 -13.08
CA ASP A 14 15.19 0.04 -12.27
C ASP A 14 15.06 0.48 -10.80
N VAL A 15 13.98 0.02 -10.15
CA VAL A 15 13.66 0.47 -8.79
C VAL A 15 14.67 -0.10 -7.79
N ASP A 16 15.36 0.81 -7.07
CA ASP A 16 16.29 0.44 -6.01
C ASP A 16 15.63 0.30 -4.63
N ILE A 17 14.64 1.16 -4.37
CA ILE A 17 13.98 1.26 -3.07
C ILE A 17 12.48 1.40 -3.31
N THR A 18 11.68 0.58 -2.62
CA THR A 18 10.24 0.75 -2.53
C THR A 18 9.77 0.98 -1.09
N THR A 19 8.64 1.64 -0.93
CA THR A 19 8.05 1.95 0.36
C THR A 19 6.63 1.42 0.44
N ILE A 20 6.27 0.79 1.55
CA ILE A 20 4.91 0.29 1.79
C ILE A 20 4.53 0.50 3.26
N GLY A 21 3.24 0.62 3.57
CA GLY A 21 2.78 0.67 4.95
C GLY A 21 3.20 -0.57 5.74
N ASP A 22 3.53 -0.39 7.02
CA ASP A 22 3.90 -1.47 7.94
C ASP A 22 2.77 -2.49 8.17
N ASP A 23 1.52 -2.12 7.89
CA ASP A 23 0.35 -2.99 7.83
C ASP A 23 0.42 -4.09 6.73
N TRP A 24 1.46 -4.05 5.89
CA TRP A 24 1.76 -5.07 4.88
C TRP A 24 2.97 -5.95 5.21
N LYS A 25 3.63 -5.75 6.36
CA LYS A 25 4.90 -6.42 6.68
C LYS A 25 4.81 -7.95 6.69
N ASP A 26 3.69 -8.50 7.15
CA ASP A 26 3.50 -9.96 7.27
C ASP A 26 2.68 -10.56 6.11
N LYS A 27 2.42 -9.78 5.05
CA LYS A 27 1.66 -10.23 3.87
C LYS A 27 2.62 -10.62 2.76
N TYR A 28 2.30 -11.72 2.06
CA TYR A 28 3.01 -12.09 0.85
C TYR A 28 2.62 -11.15 -0.30
N LEU A 29 3.63 -10.49 -0.88
CA LEU A 29 3.50 -9.67 -2.08
C LEU A 29 4.63 -10.05 -3.04
N GLU A 30 4.26 -10.60 -4.19
CA GLU A 30 5.21 -11.14 -5.15
C GLU A 30 6.31 -10.14 -5.55
N GLY A 31 5.97 -8.87 -5.77
CA GLY A 31 6.95 -7.82 -6.08
C GLY A 31 7.87 -7.47 -4.92
N ILE A 32 7.37 -7.50 -3.69
CA ILE A 32 8.19 -7.26 -2.48
C ILE A 32 9.18 -8.40 -2.28
N GLU A 33 8.75 -9.65 -2.48
CA GLU A 33 9.63 -10.81 -2.40
C GLU A 33 10.67 -10.81 -3.52
N TRP A 34 10.27 -10.42 -4.74
CA TRP A 34 11.20 -10.22 -5.84
C TRP A 34 12.25 -9.16 -5.49
N MET A 35 11.85 -7.99 -4.95
CA MET A 35 12.80 -6.94 -4.53
C MET A 35 13.84 -7.47 -3.52
N LYS A 36 13.38 -8.15 -2.46
CA LYS A 36 14.26 -8.73 -1.43
C LYS A 36 15.24 -9.74 -2.03
N ASN A 37 14.78 -10.62 -2.91
CA ASN A 37 15.60 -11.66 -3.54
C ASN A 37 16.64 -11.08 -4.53
N ASN A 38 16.38 -9.89 -5.09
CA ASN A 38 17.28 -9.21 -6.02
C ASN A 38 18.18 -8.17 -5.34
N GLY A 39 18.28 -8.19 -4.00
CA GLY A 39 19.15 -7.27 -3.24
C GLY A 39 18.68 -5.81 -3.23
N LYS A 40 17.41 -5.56 -3.61
CA LYS A 40 16.79 -4.23 -3.59
C LYS A 40 16.16 -3.96 -2.21
N LYS A 41 15.88 -2.69 -1.90
CA LYS A 41 15.44 -2.28 -0.56
C LYS A 41 13.91 -2.13 -0.46
N VAL A 42 13.34 -2.66 0.61
CA VAL A 42 11.93 -2.45 0.99
C VAL A 42 11.89 -1.72 2.32
N VAL A 43 11.24 -0.56 2.36
CA VAL A 43 11.09 0.26 3.58
C VAL A 43 9.64 0.24 4.02
N TYR A 44 9.40 -0.19 5.26
CA TYR A 44 8.06 -0.16 5.87
C TYR A 44 7.86 1.15 6.62
N LEU A 45 6.86 1.92 6.22
CA LEU A 45 6.49 3.18 6.85
C LEU A 45 5.34 2.95 7.85
N PRO A 46 5.39 3.51 9.06
CA PRO A 46 4.30 3.40 10.02
C PRO A 46 2.98 3.92 9.43
N TYR A 47 1.94 3.09 9.44
CA TYR A 47 0.62 3.53 9.01
C TYR A 47 0.02 4.53 10.00
N THR A 48 -0.43 5.68 9.49
CA THR A 48 -1.11 6.70 10.30
C THR A 48 -2.40 6.13 10.87
N GLN A 49 -2.40 5.90 12.18
CA GLN A 49 -3.55 5.35 12.87
C GLN A 49 -4.72 6.36 12.88
N GLY A 50 -5.94 5.84 12.80
CA GLY A 50 -7.16 6.62 13.04
C GLY A 50 -7.72 7.41 11.85
N ILE A 51 -7.06 7.41 10.68
CA ILE A 51 -7.58 8.07 9.47
C ILE A 51 -7.42 7.14 8.26
N SER A 52 -8.54 6.84 7.60
CA SER A 52 -8.56 6.12 6.33
C SER A 52 -9.66 6.65 5.42
N THR A 53 -9.45 6.55 4.10
CA THR A 53 -10.47 6.90 3.10
C THR A 53 -11.79 6.18 3.34
N THR A 54 -11.74 4.92 3.78
CA THR A 54 -12.94 4.12 4.12
C THR A 54 -13.69 4.72 5.30
N GLN A 55 -12.98 5.12 6.36
CA GLN A 55 -13.61 5.78 7.52
C GLN A 55 -14.22 7.12 7.12
N ILE A 56 -13.50 7.94 6.36
CA ILE A 56 -14.00 9.25 5.89
C ILE A 56 -15.26 9.07 5.02
N LYS A 57 -15.25 8.15 4.05
CA LYS A 57 -16.41 7.85 3.21
C LYS A 57 -17.63 7.42 4.04
N LYS A 58 -17.43 6.55 5.05
CA LYS A 58 -18.50 6.13 5.97
C LYS A 58 -19.03 7.30 6.81
N GLN A 59 -18.16 8.20 7.27
CA GLN A 59 -18.58 9.39 8.02
C GLN A 59 -19.42 10.34 7.14
N ILE A 60 -18.98 10.61 5.92
CA ILE A 60 -19.72 11.43 4.95
C ILE A 60 -21.09 10.81 4.65
N GLN A 61 -21.17 9.50 4.42
CA GLN A 61 -22.44 8.82 4.17
C GLN A 61 -23.39 8.96 5.35
N LYS A 62 -22.91 8.76 6.59
CA LYS A 62 -23.73 8.95 7.80
C LYS A 62 -24.26 10.37 7.99
N ILE A 63 -23.53 11.38 7.52
CA ILE A 63 -24.01 12.78 7.56
C ILE A 63 -25.16 12.95 6.56
N LYS A 64 -24.98 12.48 5.32
CA LYS A 64 -26.03 12.53 4.28
C LYS A 64 -27.30 11.80 4.70
N ASP A 65 -27.16 10.63 5.31
CA ASP A 65 -28.30 9.82 5.76
C ASP A 65 -29.08 10.47 6.93
N LYS A 66 -28.47 11.41 7.66
CA LYS A 66 -29.13 12.16 8.75
C LYS A 66 -29.83 13.44 8.29
N GLU A 67 -29.50 13.94 7.11
CA GLU A 67 -30.12 15.13 6.51
C GLU A 67 -31.35 14.78 5.66
N LEU A 68 -31.66 13.49 5.50
CA LEU A 68 -32.84 12.95 4.82
C LEU A 68 -33.89 12.49 5.84
#